data_AF-A0A917CI24-F1
#
_entry.id   AF-A0A917CI24-F1
#
_cell.length_a   1.000
_cell.length_b   1.000
_cell.length_c   1.000
_cell.angle_alpha   90.00
_cell.angle_beta   90.00
_cell.angle_gamma   90.00
#
_symmetry.space_group_name_H-M   'P 1'
#
loop_
_entity.id
_entity.type
_entity.pdbx_description
1 polymer ?
#
loop_
_entity_poly.entity_id
_entity_poly.type
_entity_poly.pdbx_seq_one_letter_code
_entity_poly.pdbx_strand_id
1 'polypeptide(L)'
;MSLFTKKGAEAVTSAQATKEEKVSAHVKFNAGTTLKVRFLSTTDSVEYFAHGLYSPTVPTFAPKVTPERNARGYVTSNPSVWDRAADLLYADAKAESDAKKAEELRRQAGNLKSKPRYLVGFVNLENGEQGFVDLTKKQADGIFAALAKYAKKLDKVAFELSKTGASTNTVVSLTPILDMDEDLTDKERENFVKVAGQPFDFEKFEGFVTMLDEAEQTKNLVIAGFDIARLGLSIGAASNASSTQSDESTPIEDGDEPEMTF
;
A
#
# COMPACT_ATOMS: atom_id res chain seq x y z
N MET A 1 -22.96 -15.82 25.57
CA MET A 1 -21.83 -16.42 24.82
C MET A 1 -20.59 -16.31 25.70
N SER A 2 -19.82 -17.39 25.87
CA SER A 2 -18.65 -17.39 26.77
C SER A 2 -17.46 -16.69 26.11
N LEU A 3 -16.80 -15.80 26.84
CA LEU A 3 -15.67 -14.99 26.38
C LEU A 3 -14.36 -15.79 26.19
N PHE A 4 -14.33 -17.04 26.66
CA PHE A 4 -13.11 -17.84 26.72
C PHE A 4 -13.06 -18.83 25.55
N THR A 5 -12.13 -18.57 24.62
CA THR A 5 -11.96 -19.34 23.37
C THR A 5 -11.12 -20.61 23.54
N LYS A 6 -10.29 -20.69 24.59
CA LYS A 6 -9.50 -21.88 24.97
C LYS A 6 -9.37 -21.92 26.49
N LYS A 7 -9.31 -23.12 27.09
CA LYS A 7 -9.22 -23.29 28.55
C LYS A 7 -8.17 -24.35 28.91
N GLY A 8 -7.56 -24.18 30.09
CA GLY A 8 -6.63 -25.17 30.64
C GLY A 8 -5.41 -25.42 29.74
N ALA A 9 -5.08 -26.70 29.52
CA ALA A 9 -3.91 -27.11 28.73
C ALA A 9 -3.92 -26.52 27.31
N GLU A 10 -5.09 -26.36 26.68
CA GLU A 10 -5.20 -25.75 25.34
C GLU A 10 -4.80 -24.27 25.31
N ALA A 11 -5.02 -23.55 26.40
CA ALA A 11 -4.58 -22.16 26.53
C ALA A 11 -3.05 -22.09 26.71
N VAL A 12 -2.47 -23.04 27.45
CA VAL A 12 -1.01 -23.15 27.64
C VAL A 12 -0.32 -23.50 26.33
N THR A 13 -0.81 -24.51 25.61
CA THR A 13 -0.31 -24.87 24.27
C THR A 13 -0.47 -23.73 23.28
N SER A 14 -1.58 -22.98 23.34
CA SER A 14 -1.79 -21.81 22.47
C SER A 14 -0.87 -20.63 22.81
N ALA A 15 -0.44 -20.48 24.06
CA ALA A 15 0.50 -19.44 24.49
C ALA A 15 1.94 -19.79 24.11
N GLN A 16 2.26 -21.09 24.04
CA GLN A 16 3.58 -21.62 23.67
C GLN A 16 3.70 -21.94 22.19
N ALA A 17 2.60 -21.94 21.45
CA ALA A 17 2.60 -22.00 20.00
C ALA A 17 3.27 -20.72 19.49
N THR A 18 4.53 -20.83 19.10
CA THR A 18 5.22 -19.81 18.31
C THR A 18 4.38 -19.62 17.06
N LYS A 19 3.65 -18.51 16.95
CA LYS A 19 3.22 -18.06 15.63
C LYS A 19 4.51 -17.91 14.85
N GLU A 20 4.64 -18.63 13.74
CA GLU A 20 5.68 -18.33 12.75
C GLU A 20 5.42 -16.93 12.24
N GLU A 21 5.89 -15.92 12.97
CA GLU A 21 6.06 -14.59 12.42
C GLU A 21 7.13 -14.76 11.35
N LYS A 22 6.70 -14.80 10.07
CA LYS A 22 7.61 -14.61 8.94
C LYS A 22 8.40 -13.35 9.24
N VAL A 23 9.68 -13.50 9.58
CA VAL A 23 10.61 -12.37 9.68
C VAL A 23 10.58 -11.69 8.32
N SER A 24 10.10 -10.45 8.29
CA SER A 24 9.89 -9.76 7.02
C SER A 24 11.23 -9.57 6.32
N ALA A 25 11.33 -10.03 5.07
CA ALA A 25 12.48 -9.78 4.21
C ALA A 25 12.58 -8.29 3.78
N HIS A 26 11.63 -7.45 4.21
CA HIS A 26 11.65 -6.02 3.98
C HIS A 26 12.75 -5.34 4.80
N VAL A 27 13.66 -4.67 4.11
CA VAL A 27 14.68 -3.83 4.73
C VAL A 27 14.15 -2.41 4.86
N LYS A 28 14.04 -1.92 6.10
CA LYS A 28 13.68 -0.52 6.34
C LYS A 28 14.74 0.40 5.73
N PHE A 29 14.35 1.16 4.73
CA PHE A 29 15.25 2.02 3.98
C PHE A 29 14.92 3.49 4.27
N ASN A 30 15.55 4.03 5.30
CA ASN A 30 15.34 5.40 5.75
C ASN A 30 16.38 6.33 5.13
N ALA A 31 16.15 7.64 5.22
CA ALA A 31 17.19 8.61 4.85
C ALA A 31 18.43 8.42 5.75
N GLY A 32 19.61 8.43 5.13
CA GLY A 32 20.89 8.12 5.77
C GLY A 32 21.25 6.63 5.77
N THR A 33 20.37 5.75 5.27
CA THR A 33 20.69 4.32 5.14
C THR A 33 21.51 4.07 3.88
N THR A 34 22.59 3.30 4.05
CA THR A 34 23.44 2.77 2.98
C THR A 34 23.58 1.27 3.17
N LEU A 35 23.39 0.51 2.10
CA LEU A 35 23.48 -0.95 2.08
C LEU A 35 24.44 -1.38 0.98
N LYS A 36 25.32 -2.34 1.29
CA LYS A 36 26.10 -3.05 0.27
C LYS A 36 25.31 -4.27 -0.18
N VAL A 37 25.00 -4.33 -1.47
CA VAL A 37 24.04 -5.28 -2.01
C VAL A 37 24.54 -5.93 -3.29
N ARG A 38 24.03 -7.13 -3.56
CA ARG A 38 24.11 -7.78 -4.87
C ARG A 38 22.70 -7.90 -5.45
N PHE A 39 22.55 -7.53 -6.72
CA PHE A 39 21.34 -7.81 -7.49
C PHE A 39 21.53 -9.13 -8.25
N LEU A 40 20.54 -10.03 -8.18
CA LEU A 40 20.60 -11.33 -8.85
C LEU A 40 20.15 -11.21 -10.31
N SER A 41 19.18 -10.33 -10.59
CA SER A 41 18.71 -9.93 -11.92
C SER A 41 18.37 -8.43 -11.98
N THR A 42 18.22 -7.89 -13.19
CA THR A 42 17.64 -6.55 -13.43
C THR A 42 16.13 -6.51 -13.24
N THR A 43 15.47 -7.67 -13.07
CA THR A 43 14.02 -7.83 -13.08
C THR A 43 13.45 -8.35 -11.76
N ASP A 44 14.24 -8.44 -10.69
CA ASP A 44 13.79 -8.91 -9.38
C ASP A 44 12.99 -7.82 -8.66
N SER A 45 11.86 -7.44 -9.24
CA SER A 45 11.01 -6.36 -8.76
C SER A 45 9.56 -6.58 -9.12
N VAL A 46 8.65 -6.10 -8.27
CA VAL A 46 7.21 -6.11 -8.52
C VAL A 46 6.63 -4.72 -8.36
N GLU A 47 5.60 -4.42 -9.16
CA GLU A 47 4.81 -3.19 -9.05
C GLU A 47 3.52 -3.48 -8.28
N TYR A 48 3.12 -2.54 -7.43
CA TYR A 48 1.79 -2.50 -6.85
C TYR A 48 1.28 -1.06 -6.76
N PHE A 49 -0.03 -0.88 -6.72
CA PHE A 49 -0.65 0.43 -6.52
C PHE A 49 -1.12 0.54 -5.08
N ALA A 50 -0.77 1.65 -4.44
CA ALA A 50 -1.16 1.90 -3.06
C ALA A 50 -1.63 3.33 -2.84
N HIS A 51 -2.48 3.48 -1.84
CA HIS A 51 -2.89 4.76 -1.27
C HIS A 51 -2.11 5.01 0.03
N GLY A 52 -2.08 6.26 0.47
CA GLY A 52 -1.44 6.65 1.73
C GLY A 52 -1.23 8.15 1.78
N LEU A 53 -1.24 8.71 2.99
CA LEU A 53 -1.00 10.14 3.23
C LEU A 53 0.03 10.31 4.35
N TYR A 54 0.95 11.24 4.14
CA TYR A 54 1.93 11.62 5.15
C TYR A 54 1.33 12.52 6.24
N SER A 55 0.44 13.44 5.86
CA SER A 55 -0.23 14.35 6.78
C SER A 55 -1.65 14.63 6.28
N PRO A 56 -2.70 14.21 7.01
CA PRO A 56 -2.66 13.36 8.21
C PRO A 56 -2.10 11.95 7.90
N THR A 57 -1.54 11.28 8.91
CA THR A 57 -0.86 9.99 8.71
C THR A 57 -1.87 8.88 8.43
N VAL A 58 -2.00 8.51 7.16
CA VAL A 58 -2.67 7.29 6.71
C VAL A 58 -1.58 6.33 6.22
N PRO A 59 -1.41 5.15 6.86
CA PRO A 59 -0.43 4.15 6.43
C PRO A 59 -0.58 3.80 4.95
N THR A 60 0.51 3.37 4.32
CA THR A 60 0.42 2.88 2.94
C THR A 60 -0.38 1.57 2.90
N PHE A 61 -1.34 1.48 1.98
CA PHE A 61 -2.16 0.28 1.82
C PHE A 61 -2.61 0.08 0.37
N ALA A 62 -2.95 -1.16 0.03
CA ALA A 62 -3.65 -1.51 -1.20
C ALA A 62 -5.13 -1.87 -0.89
N PRO A 63 -6.07 -1.62 -1.80
CA PRO A 63 -7.43 -2.11 -1.65
C PRO A 63 -7.46 -3.64 -1.82
N LYS A 64 -8.22 -4.34 -0.96
CA LYS A 64 -8.39 -5.80 -1.00
C LYS A 64 -9.03 -6.29 -2.31
N VAL A 65 -9.95 -5.50 -2.85
CA VAL A 65 -10.44 -5.67 -4.23
C VAL A 65 -9.59 -4.78 -5.12
N THR A 66 -8.73 -5.38 -5.93
CA THR A 66 -7.76 -4.65 -6.76
C THR A 66 -8.45 -3.97 -7.95
N PRO A 67 -8.32 -2.64 -8.11
CA PRO A 67 -8.81 -1.95 -9.29
C PRO A 67 -8.11 -2.42 -10.56
N GLU A 68 -8.87 -2.59 -11.64
CA GLU A 68 -8.30 -2.85 -12.96
C GLU A 68 -7.74 -1.55 -13.53
N ARG A 69 -6.58 -1.62 -14.18
CA ARG A 69 -5.88 -0.45 -14.71
C ARG A 69 -5.44 -0.66 -16.14
N ASN A 70 -5.40 0.44 -16.90
CA ASN A 70 -4.76 0.45 -18.21
C ASN A 70 -3.23 0.52 -18.11
N ALA A 71 -2.54 0.41 -19.24
CA ALA A 71 -1.07 0.47 -19.32
C ALA A 71 -0.44 1.77 -18.79
N ARG A 72 -1.23 2.83 -18.58
CA ARG A 72 -0.77 4.10 -17.99
C ARG A 72 -1.07 4.19 -16.49
N GLY A 73 -1.61 3.13 -15.88
CA GLY A 73 -1.92 3.05 -14.45
C GLY A 73 -3.23 3.72 -14.04
N TYR A 74 -4.08 4.16 -14.98
CA TYR A 74 -5.40 4.70 -14.65
C TYR A 74 -6.40 3.58 -14.42
N VAL A 75 -7.26 3.74 -13.42
CA VAL A 75 -8.35 2.81 -13.11
C VAL A 75 -9.36 2.78 -14.26
N THR A 76 -9.72 1.57 -14.71
CA THR A 76 -10.71 1.32 -15.77
C THR A 76 -11.93 0.57 -15.26
N SER A 77 -11.79 -0.20 -14.19
CA SER A 77 -12.88 -0.95 -13.55
C SER A 77 -12.59 -1.19 -12.07
N ASN A 78 -13.63 -1.46 -11.29
CA ASN A 78 -13.55 -1.77 -9.85
C ASN A 78 -12.80 -0.69 -9.01
N PRO A 79 -13.16 0.60 -9.12
CA PRO A 79 -12.48 1.64 -8.35
C PRO A 79 -12.69 1.43 -6.85
N SER A 80 -11.62 1.61 -6.07
CA SER A 80 -11.71 1.66 -4.62
C SER A 80 -12.52 2.89 -4.16
N VAL A 81 -12.91 2.95 -2.87
CA VAL A 81 -13.53 4.19 -2.33
C VAL A 81 -12.57 5.38 -2.42
N TRP A 82 -11.26 5.14 -2.34
CA TRP A 82 -10.25 6.17 -2.50
C TRP A 82 -10.11 6.67 -3.94
N ASP A 83 -10.19 5.77 -4.92
CA ASP A 83 -10.22 6.15 -6.33
C ASP A 83 -11.47 6.99 -6.63
N ARG A 84 -12.65 6.56 -6.14
CA ARG A 84 -13.91 7.30 -6.26
C ARG A 84 -13.82 8.70 -5.65
N ALA A 85 -13.20 8.83 -4.46
CA ALA A 85 -12.99 10.12 -3.80
C ALA A 85 -12.08 11.05 -4.63
N ALA A 86 -10.99 10.51 -5.19
CA ALA A 86 -10.08 11.27 -6.04
C ALA A 86 -10.75 11.75 -7.34
N ASP A 87 -11.52 10.87 -8.00
CA ASP A 87 -12.24 11.20 -9.23
C ASP A 87 -13.30 12.29 -9.00
N LEU A 88 -14.01 12.22 -7.87
CA LEU A 88 -14.99 13.24 -7.47
C LEU A 88 -14.31 14.61 -7.29
N LEU A 89 -13.16 14.67 -6.60
CA LEU A 89 -12.40 15.92 -6.44
C LEU A 89 -11.84 16.45 -7.76
N TYR A 90 -11.42 15.58 -8.69
CA TYR A 90 -11.02 16.00 -10.03
C TYR A 90 -12.19 16.57 -10.83
N ALA A 91 -13.39 15.99 -10.69
CA ALA A 91 -14.60 16.51 -11.31
C ALA A 91 -14.96 17.90 -10.75
N ASP A 92 -14.92 18.08 -9.43
CA ASP A 92 -15.11 19.38 -8.79
C ASP A 92 -14.10 20.41 -9.30
N ALA A 93 -12.82 20.04 -9.36
CA ALA A 93 -11.77 20.92 -9.84
C ALA A 93 -11.94 21.34 -11.32
N LYS A 94 -12.63 20.53 -12.11
CA LYS A 94 -12.93 20.83 -13.51
C LYS A 94 -14.14 21.76 -13.64
N ALA A 95 -15.11 21.65 -12.73
CA ALA A 95 -16.29 22.50 -12.67
C ALA A 95 -16.03 23.86 -11.96
N GLU A 96 -14.99 23.94 -11.15
CA GLU A 96 -14.61 25.14 -10.42
C GLU A 96 -14.01 26.21 -11.34
N SER A 97 -14.55 27.42 -11.24
CA SER A 97 -14.16 28.60 -12.03
C SER A 97 -12.98 29.35 -11.41
N ASP A 98 -12.84 29.30 -10.08
CA ASP A 98 -11.73 29.90 -9.37
C ASP A 98 -10.48 29.02 -9.51
N ALA A 99 -9.44 29.56 -10.15
CA ALA A 99 -8.22 28.81 -10.44
C ALA A 99 -7.52 28.28 -9.18
N LYS A 100 -7.54 29.03 -8.06
CA LYS A 100 -6.87 28.63 -6.81
C LYS A 100 -7.64 27.50 -6.13
N LYS A 101 -8.97 27.58 -6.08
CA LYS A 101 -9.80 26.51 -5.55
C LYS A 101 -9.69 25.24 -6.41
N ALA A 102 -9.69 25.39 -7.74
CA ALA A 102 -9.50 24.29 -8.66
C ALA A 102 -8.12 23.61 -8.47
N GLU A 103 -7.05 24.38 -8.25
CA GLU A 103 -5.73 23.85 -7.95
C GLU A 103 -5.70 23.08 -6.62
N GLU A 104 -6.32 23.63 -5.57
CA GLU A 104 -6.41 22.98 -4.26
C GLU A 104 -7.18 21.65 -4.34
N LEU A 105 -8.30 21.61 -5.07
CA LEU A 105 -9.05 20.37 -5.32
C LEU A 105 -8.20 19.34 -6.08
N ARG A 106 -7.43 19.75 -7.11
CA ARG A 106 -6.51 18.84 -7.82
C ARG A 106 -5.42 18.30 -6.90
N ARG A 107 -4.92 19.14 -5.98
CA ARG A 107 -3.91 18.74 -5.00
C ARG A 107 -4.48 17.69 -4.04
N GLN A 108 -5.69 17.90 -3.53
CA GLN A 108 -6.39 16.94 -2.68
C GLN A 108 -6.67 15.63 -3.43
N ALA A 109 -7.18 15.70 -4.66
CA ALA A 109 -7.41 14.53 -5.52
C ALA A 109 -6.10 13.73 -5.73
N GLY A 110 -4.99 14.42 -6.02
CA GLY A 110 -3.68 13.82 -6.20
C GLY A 110 -3.08 13.18 -4.94
N ASN A 111 -3.56 13.56 -3.75
CA ASN A 111 -3.18 12.93 -2.49
C ASN A 111 -3.95 11.63 -2.26
N LEU A 112 -5.24 11.58 -2.62
CA LEU A 112 -6.07 10.38 -2.47
C LEU A 112 -5.82 9.35 -3.58
N LYS A 113 -5.36 9.79 -4.75
CA LYS A 113 -5.08 8.89 -5.88
C LYS A 113 -4.01 7.86 -5.52
N SER A 114 -4.28 6.60 -5.84
CA SER A 114 -3.30 5.52 -5.77
C SER A 114 -2.05 5.85 -6.59
N LYS A 115 -0.86 5.51 -6.10
CA LYS A 115 0.41 5.71 -6.82
C LYS A 115 1.14 4.37 -6.97
N PRO A 116 1.84 4.15 -8.09
CA PRO A 116 2.67 2.96 -8.26
C PRO A 116 3.84 3.00 -7.27
N ARG A 117 4.08 1.86 -6.67
CA ARG A 117 5.18 1.54 -5.75
C ARG A 117 5.87 0.29 -6.27
N TYR A 118 7.16 0.17 -5.98
CA TYR A 118 7.97 -0.93 -6.47
C TYR A 118 8.70 -1.59 -5.31
N LEU A 119 8.51 -2.89 -5.15
CA LEU A 119 9.35 -3.70 -4.29
C LEU A 119 10.53 -4.16 -5.13
N VAL A 120 11.74 -3.87 -4.66
CA VAL A 120 12.98 -4.18 -5.39
C VAL A 120 13.82 -5.13 -4.55
N GLY A 121 14.03 -6.34 -5.07
CA GLY A 121 14.76 -7.42 -4.44
C GLY A 121 16.28 -7.32 -4.64
N PHE A 122 17.02 -7.75 -3.62
CA PHE A 122 18.48 -7.82 -3.62
C PHE A 122 18.96 -8.82 -2.56
N VAL A 123 20.26 -9.10 -2.55
CA VAL A 123 20.95 -9.77 -1.44
C VAL A 123 21.72 -8.73 -0.64
N ASN A 124 21.48 -8.66 0.68
CA ASN A 124 22.31 -7.84 1.57
C ASN A 124 23.63 -8.57 1.82
N LEU A 125 24.76 -7.95 1.49
CA LEU A 125 26.07 -8.59 1.61
C LEU A 125 26.56 -8.73 3.06
N GLU A 126 26.02 -7.95 3.99
CA GLU A 126 26.39 -8.02 5.41
C GLU A 126 25.99 -9.37 6.04
N ASN A 127 24.81 -9.88 5.67
CA ASN A 127 24.26 -11.13 6.20
C ASN A 127 24.11 -12.24 5.13
N GLY A 128 24.20 -11.92 3.85
CA GLY A 128 24.05 -12.87 2.74
C GLY A 128 22.60 -13.25 2.44
N GLU A 129 21.62 -12.54 3.01
CA GLU A 129 20.20 -12.86 2.89
C GLU A 129 19.53 -12.03 1.79
N GLN A 130 18.60 -12.68 1.08
CA GLN A 130 17.72 -12.00 0.14
C GLN A 130 16.68 -11.16 0.91
N GLY A 131 16.58 -9.89 0.55
CA GLY A 131 15.63 -8.92 1.07
C GLY A 131 15.15 -7.96 -0.01
N PHE A 132 14.33 -7.00 0.38
CA PHE A 132 13.80 -6.00 -0.56
C PHE A 132 13.54 -4.64 0.09
N VAL A 133 13.44 -3.61 -0.74
CA VAL A 133 13.04 -2.25 -0.35
C VAL A 133 11.78 -1.82 -1.09
N ASP A 134 10.95 -1.00 -0.43
CA ASP A 134 9.73 -0.43 -1.00
C ASP A 134 9.91 1.04 -1.44
N LEU A 135 9.87 1.26 -2.75
CA LEU A 135 10.25 2.53 -3.38
C LEU A 135 9.06 3.21 -4.08
N THR A 136 9.06 4.54 -4.07
CA THR A 136 8.18 5.31 -4.97
C THR A 136 8.64 5.12 -6.40
N LYS A 137 7.75 5.36 -7.38
CA LYS A 137 8.14 5.38 -8.80
C LYS A 137 9.41 6.17 -9.09
N LYS A 138 9.51 7.42 -8.60
CA LYS A 138 10.67 8.27 -8.85
C LYS A 138 11.97 7.68 -8.30
N GLN A 139 11.91 7.01 -7.15
CA GLN A 139 13.06 6.34 -6.54
C GLN A 139 13.43 5.07 -7.31
N ALA A 140 12.44 4.26 -7.67
CA ALA A 140 12.64 3.03 -8.43
C ALA A 140 13.18 3.29 -9.84
N ASP A 141 12.71 4.34 -10.54
CA ASP A 141 13.19 4.72 -11.86
C ASP A 141 14.73 4.95 -11.86
N GLY A 142 15.27 5.54 -10.79
CA GLY A 142 16.73 5.72 -10.62
C GLY A 142 17.48 4.39 -10.46
N ILE A 143 16.91 3.46 -9.69
CA ILE A 143 17.46 2.10 -9.51
C ILE A 143 17.43 1.33 -10.83
N PHE A 144 16.29 1.30 -11.51
CA PHE A 144 16.13 0.56 -12.77
C PHE A 144 17.03 1.11 -13.87
N ALA A 145 17.22 2.44 -13.95
CA ALA A 145 18.17 3.04 -14.88
C ALA A 145 19.62 2.59 -14.59
N ALA A 146 20.01 2.54 -13.32
CA ALA A 146 21.33 2.05 -12.91
C ALA A 146 21.49 0.55 -13.22
N LEU A 147 20.52 -0.29 -12.88
CA LEU A 147 20.55 -1.73 -13.18
C LEU A 147 20.63 -1.99 -14.69
N ALA A 148 19.88 -1.26 -15.50
CA ALA A 148 19.97 -1.35 -16.96
C ALA A 148 21.37 -0.97 -17.47
N LYS A 149 21.96 0.11 -16.95
CA LYS A 149 23.33 0.55 -17.29
C LYS A 149 24.38 -0.49 -16.94
N TYR A 150 24.20 -1.21 -15.83
CA TYR A 150 25.17 -2.18 -15.31
C TYR A 150 24.76 -3.65 -15.53
N ALA A 151 23.77 -3.93 -16.38
CA ALA A 151 23.22 -5.27 -16.59
C ALA A 151 24.29 -6.34 -16.90
N LYS A 152 25.30 -5.99 -17.71
CA LYS A 152 26.42 -6.88 -18.08
C LYS A 152 27.49 -7.09 -16.99
N LYS A 153 27.30 -6.45 -15.83
CA LYS A 153 28.24 -6.45 -14.71
C LYS A 153 27.59 -6.89 -13.40
N LEU A 154 26.30 -7.23 -13.38
CA LEU A 154 25.61 -7.66 -12.14
C LEU A 154 26.27 -8.88 -11.49
N ASP A 155 26.91 -9.73 -12.29
CA ASP A 155 27.67 -10.90 -11.85
C ASP A 155 29.07 -10.57 -11.33
N LYS A 156 29.57 -9.36 -11.61
CA LYS A 156 30.97 -8.95 -11.42
C LYS A 156 31.17 -7.87 -10.37
N VAL A 157 30.15 -7.06 -10.09
CA VAL A 157 30.26 -5.96 -9.13
C VAL A 157 29.13 -6.01 -8.11
N ALA A 158 29.47 -5.72 -6.87
CA ALA A 158 28.51 -5.33 -5.84
C ALA A 158 28.10 -3.86 -6.05
N PHE A 159 27.04 -3.44 -5.36
CA PHE A 159 26.55 -2.07 -5.40
C PHE A 159 26.36 -1.51 -4.00
N GLU A 160 26.55 -0.21 -3.88
CA GLU A 160 26.06 0.58 -2.78
C GLU A 160 24.65 1.11 -3.13
N LEU A 161 23.67 0.71 -2.33
CA LEU A 161 22.29 1.19 -2.36
C LEU A 161 22.12 2.19 -1.21
N SER A 162 21.94 3.46 -1.53
CA SER A 162 21.85 4.54 -0.53
C SER A 162 20.61 5.40 -0.71
N LYS A 163 20.09 5.91 0.41
CA LYS A 163 18.96 6.84 0.46
C LYS A 163 19.36 8.10 1.21
N THR A 164 19.29 9.24 0.54
CA THR A 164 19.72 10.54 1.08
C THR A 164 18.62 11.59 0.95
N GLY A 165 18.79 12.73 1.61
CA GLY A 165 17.82 13.83 1.62
C GLY A 165 16.69 13.65 2.65
N ALA A 166 15.75 14.60 2.68
CA ALA A 166 14.66 14.63 3.65
C ALA A 166 13.33 15.02 3.00
N SER A 167 12.23 14.55 3.60
CA SER A 167 10.87 14.86 3.15
C SER A 167 10.65 14.56 1.66
N THR A 168 10.22 15.54 0.87
CA THR A 168 9.98 15.42 -0.57
C THR A 168 11.26 15.36 -1.42
N ASN A 169 12.42 15.64 -0.83
CA ASN A 169 13.72 15.69 -1.52
C ASN A 169 14.54 14.42 -1.33
N THR A 170 13.91 13.32 -0.92
CA THR A 170 14.61 12.04 -0.75
C THR A 170 14.97 11.39 -2.08
N VAL A 171 16.25 11.08 -2.26
CA VAL A 171 16.82 10.44 -3.45
C VAL A 171 17.34 9.07 -3.07
N VAL A 172 17.17 8.11 -3.98
CA VAL A 172 17.71 6.76 -3.86
C VAL A 172 18.72 6.56 -4.99
N SER A 173 19.93 6.12 -4.64
CA SER A 173 21.04 5.93 -5.56
C SER A 173 21.55 4.49 -5.52
N LEU A 174 22.01 4.02 -6.69
CA LEU A 174 22.68 2.74 -6.85
C LEU A 174 24.01 2.97 -7.57
N THR A 175 25.11 2.73 -6.86
CA THR A 175 26.46 2.99 -7.36
C THR A 175 27.26 1.68 -7.33
N PRO A 176 27.94 1.28 -8.42
CA PRO A 176 28.78 0.09 -8.38
C PRO A 176 29.98 0.32 -7.45
N ILE A 177 30.33 -0.70 -6.67
CA ILE A 177 31.55 -0.73 -5.88
C ILE A 177 32.70 -1.08 -6.82
N LEU A 178 33.68 -0.18 -6.95
CA LEU A 178 34.75 -0.29 -7.93
C LEU A 178 35.88 -1.20 -7.44
N ASP A 179 36.23 -1.10 -6.16
CA ASP A 179 37.25 -1.92 -5.53
C ASP A 179 36.61 -2.86 -4.52
N MET A 180 36.21 -4.05 -4.95
CA MET A 180 35.58 -5.02 -4.06
C MET A 180 36.54 -5.59 -3.01
N ASP A 181 37.85 -5.48 -3.20
CA ASP A 181 38.83 -6.00 -2.25
C ASP A 181 39.02 -5.03 -1.08
N GLU A 182 39.00 -3.71 -1.36
CA GLU A 182 39.09 -2.66 -0.32
C GLU A 182 37.73 -2.27 0.26
N ASP A 183 36.68 -2.16 -0.56
CA ASP A 183 35.39 -1.60 -0.15
C ASP A 183 34.44 -2.66 0.44
N LEU A 184 34.73 -3.95 0.31
CA LEU A 184 33.97 -5.03 0.96
C LEU A 184 34.80 -5.69 2.06
N THR A 185 34.12 -6.16 3.10
CA THR A 185 34.72 -7.07 4.09
C THR A 185 34.86 -8.48 3.51
N ASP A 186 35.72 -9.31 4.12
CA ASP A 186 35.89 -10.71 3.75
C ASP A 186 34.55 -11.47 3.71
N LYS A 187 33.69 -11.22 4.71
CA LYS A 187 32.35 -11.81 4.81
C LYS A 187 31.43 -11.35 3.68
N GLU A 188 31.47 -10.07 3.33
CA GLU A 188 30.68 -9.51 2.22
C GLU A 188 31.12 -10.09 0.88
N ARG A 189 32.43 -10.28 0.66
CA ARG A 189 32.96 -10.96 -0.53
C ARG A 189 32.56 -12.43 -0.59
N GLU A 190 32.65 -13.15 0.53
CA GLU A 190 32.20 -14.54 0.62
C GLU A 190 30.70 -14.66 0.27
N ASN A 191 29.87 -13.80 0.87
CA ASN A 191 28.44 -13.76 0.58
C ASN A 191 28.17 -13.44 -0.90
N PHE A 192 28.89 -12.48 -1.48
CA PHE A 192 28.77 -12.13 -2.89
C PHE A 192 28.98 -13.35 -3.80
N VAL A 193 30.00 -14.16 -3.54
CA VAL A 193 30.28 -15.39 -4.30
C VAL A 193 29.23 -16.46 -4.03
N LYS A 194 28.84 -16.67 -2.76
CA LYS A 194 27.91 -17.72 -2.34
C LYS A 194 26.53 -17.62 -3.00
N VAL A 195 26.02 -16.40 -3.18
CA VAL A 195 24.70 -16.17 -3.76
C VAL A 195 24.70 -16.07 -5.30
N ALA A 196 25.86 -16.22 -5.94
CA ALA A 196 25.96 -16.14 -7.39
C ALA A 196 25.12 -17.25 -8.07
N GLY A 197 24.36 -16.86 -9.10
CA GLY A 197 23.52 -17.78 -9.87
C GLY A 197 22.24 -18.24 -9.18
N GLN A 198 21.98 -17.83 -7.94
CA GLN A 198 20.71 -18.12 -7.27
C GLN A 198 19.59 -17.21 -7.82
N PRO A 199 18.36 -17.73 -7.99
CA PRO A 199 17.21 -16.88 -8.31
C PRO A 199 16.75 -16.09 -7.08
N PHE A 200 16.12 -14.93 -7.30
CA PHE A 200 15.42 -14.23 -6.24
C PHE A 200 14.10 -14.94 -5.90
N ASP A 201 13.83 -15.10 -4.61
CA ASP A 201 12.59 -15.69 -4.09
C ASP A 201 11.49 -14.63 -4.00
N PHE A 202 10.58 -14.63 -4.99
CA PHE A 202 9.46 -13.70 -5.05
C PHE A 202 8.44 -13.87 -3.90
N GLU A 203 8.42 -15.03 -3.21
CA GLU A 203 7.55 -15.21 -2.03
C GLU A 203 7.92 -14.27 -0.88
N LYS A 204 9.11 -13.67 -0.93
CA LYS A 204 9.54 -12.64 0.02
C LYS A 204 8.70 -11.37 -0.06
N PHE A 205 8.09 -11.08 -1.21
CA PHE A 205 7.20 -9.93 -1.36
C PHE A 205 5.81 -10.18 -0.75
N GLU A 206 5.41 -11.44 -0.61
CA GLU A 206 4.06 -11.81 -0.19
C GLU A 206 3.76 -11.35 1.24
N GLY A 207 2.56 -10.79 1.42
CA GLY A 207 2.10 -10.29 2.72
C GLY A 207 2.76 -8.99 3.21
N PHE A 208 3.66 -8.38 2.43
CA PHE A 208 4.25 -7.08 2.78
C PHE A 208 3.22 -5.94 2.74
N VAL A 209 2.38 -5.94 1.71
CA VAL A 209 1.42 -4.86 1.47
C VAL A 209 0.19 -5.09 2.34
N THR A 210 -0.10 -4.15 3.24
CA THR A 210 -1.36 -4.12 3.99
C THR A 210 -2.52 -3.93 3.02
N MET A 211 -3.44 -4.89 2.99
CA MET A 211 -4.65 -4.83 2.18
C MET A 211 -5.85 -4.45 3.03
N LEU A 212 -6.57 -3.40 2.64
CA LEU A 212 -7.72 -2.90 3.40
C LEU A 212 -9.04 -3.18 2.68
N ASP A 213 -10.05 -3.56 3.45
CA ASP A 213 -11.42 -3.66 2.95
C ASP A 213 -12.09 -2.27 2.81
N GLU A 214 -13.30 -2.24 2.26
CA GLU A 214 -14.01 -0.98 2.03
C GLU A 214 -14.26 -0.19 3.34
N ALA A 215 -14.59 -0.87 4.44
CA ALA A 215 -14.89 -0.22 5.71
C ALA A 215 -13.64 0.42 6.34
N GLU A 216 -12.51 -0.27 6.29
CA GLU A 216 -11.20 0.26 6.71
C GLU A 216 -10.77 1.44 5.84
N GLN A 217 -10.98 1.34 4.53
CA GLN A 217 -10.71 2.43 3.59
C GLN A 217 -11.58 3.65 3.85
N THR A 218 -12.87 3.49 4.16
CA THR A 218 -13.78 4.59 4.52
C THR A 218 -13.33 5.29 5.79
N LYS A 219 -12.89 4.55 6.82
CA LYS A 219 -12.30 5.14 8.04
C LYS A 219 -11.07 5.98 7.70
N ASN A 220 -10.19 5.46 6.84
CA ASN A 220 -9.00 6.19 6.43
C ASN A 220 -9.33 7.44 5.59
N LEU A 221 -10.40 7.45 4.80
CA LEU A 221 -10.86 8.66 4.09
C LEU A 221 -11.29 9.75 5.08
N VAL A 222 -11.99 9.39 6.15
CA VAL A 222 -12.34 10.34 7.20
C VAL A 222 -11.10 10.88 7.91
N ILE A 223 -10.13 10.01 8.22
CA ILE A 223 -8.83 10.44 8.76
C ILE A 223 -8.13 11.40 7.78
N ALA A 224 -8.22 11.14 6.47
CA ALA A 224 -7.69 12.00 5.41
C ALA A 224 -8.45 13.34 5.26
N GLY A 225 -9.52 13.56 6.03
CA GLY A 225 -10.32 14.79 6.00
C GLY A 225 -11.31 14.85 4.83
N PHE A 226 -11.57 13.73 4.15
CA PHE A 226 -12.55 13.67 3.07
C PHE A 226 -13.96 13.49 3.63
N ASP A 227 -14.92 14.26 3.13
CA ASP A 227 -16.34 14.09 3.45
C ASP A 227 -16.93 12.88 2.71
N ILE A 228 -16.98 11.75 3.41
CA ILE A 228 -17.47 10.48 2.88
C ILE A 228 -18.96 10.51 2.51
N ALA A 229 -19.75 11.46 3.03
CA ALA A 229 -21.16 11.59 2.67
C ALA A 229 -21.32 11.95 1.18
N ARG A 230 -20.32 12.60 0.58
CA ARG A 230 -20.26 12.90 -0.86
C ARG A 230 -20.23 11.63 -1.74
N LEU A 231 -19.87 10.49 -1.15
CA LEU A 231 -19.88 9.17 -1.79
C LEU A 231 -21.10 8.32 -1.36
N GLY A 232 -22.03 8.88 -0.59
CA GLY A 232 -23.15 8.13 -0.02
C GLY A 232 -22.74 7.16 1.10
N LEU A 233 -21.58 7.37 1.72
CA LEU A 233 -21.04 6.50 2.76
C LEU A 233 -21.27 7.09 4.16
N SER A 234 -21.31 6.23 5.17
CA SER A 234 -21.38 6.62 6.59
C SER A 234 -20.53 5.71 7.46
N ILE A 235 -20.05 6.20 8.60
CA ILE A 235 -19.40 5.36 9.62
C ILE A 235 -20.44 5.04 10.69
N GLY A 236 -20.86 3.78 10.80
CA GLY A 236 -21.60 3.30 11.98
C GLY A 236 -23.08 2.95 11.80
N ALA A 237 -23.59 2.73 10.58
CA ALA A 237 -24.76 1.87 10.42
C ALA A 237 -24.26 0.45 10.20
N ALA A 238 -24.42 -0.42 11.20
CA ALA A 238 -24.31 -1.86 11.00
C ALA A 238 -25.15 -2.26 9.78
N SER A 239 -24.59 -3.13 8.96
CA SER A 239 -25.26 -3.85 7.88
C SER A 239 -26.65 -4.33 8.30
N ASN A 240 -27.70 -3.62 7.89
CA ASN A 240 -29.02 -4.17 7.73
C ASN A 240 -29.32 -4.19 6.23
N ALA A 241 -28.74 -5.18 5.56
CA ALA A 241 -29.45 -5.79 4.46
C ALA A 241 -30.59 -6.61 5.08
N SER A 242 -31.83 -6.11 4.98
CA SER A 242 -33.00 -6.99 4.92
C SER A 242 -34.13 -6.30 4.16
N SER A 243 -34.35 -6.84 2.96
CA SER A 243 -35.65 -7.15 2.35
C SER A 243 -36.74 -6.07 2.35
N THR A 244 -37.02 -5.61 1.13
CA THR A 244 -38.37 -5.40 0.58
C THR A 244 -39.48 -6.19 1.32
N GLN A 245 -40.52 -5.48 1.75
CA GLN A 245 -41.87 -6.00 1.74
C GLN A 245 -42.86 -4.85 1.53
N SER A 246 -43.43 -4.83 0.33
CA SER A 246 -44.75 -4.28 0.06
C SER A 246 -45.79 -5.07 0.82
N ASP A 247 -46.69 -4.41 1.55
CA ASP A 247 -48.05 -4.94 1.67
C ASP A 247 -49.07 -3.80 1.78
N GLU A 248 -50.02 -3.89 0.85
CA GLU A 248 -51.18 -3.06 0.64
C GLU A 248 -52.34 -3.75 1.35
N SER A 249 -53.01 -3.10 2.32
CA SER A 249 -54.36 -3.45 2.78
C SER A 249 -54.87 -2.45 3.82
N THR A 250 -55.75 -1.53 3.41
CA THR A 250 -56.83 -1.05 4.27
C THR A 250 -58.13 -1.16 3.48
N PRO A 251 -59.09 -1.92 4.00
CA PRO A 251 -60.38 -1.32 4.38
C PRO A 251 -60.90 -1.96 5.70
N ILE A 252 -61.84 -1.41 6.48
CA ILE A 252 -63.22 -0.99 6.16
C ILE A 252 -63.74 -0.02 7.27
N GLU A 253 -64.73 0.78 6.86
CA GLU A 253 -65.61 1.77 7.53
C GLU A 253 -66.52 1.30 8.71
N ASP A 254 -67.31 2.28 9.18
CA ASP A 254 -68.49 2.31 10.06
C ASP A 254 -68.24 2.59 11.56
N GLY A 255 -68.83 3.60 12.20
CA GLY A 255 -69.84 4.58 11.80
C GLY A 255 -70.40 5.32 13.03
N ASP A 256 -71.17 6.36 12.75
CA ASP A 256 -72.13 7.10 13.60
C ASP A 256 -71.65 8.26 14.52
N GLU A 257 -72.09 9.44 14.08
CA GLU A 257 -72.20 10.74 14.75
C GLU A 257 -73.41 10.74 15.74
N PRO A 258 -73.56 11.68 16.70
CA PRO A 258 -74.00 13.03 16.33
C PRO A 258 -73.50 14.20 17.20
N GLU A 259 -73.69 15.37 16.59
CA GLU A 259 -73.55 16.74 17.09
C GLU A 259 -74.06 16.99 18.51
N MET A 260 -73.39 17.89 19.24
CA MET A 260 -74.06 18.94 20.01
C MET A 260 -73.19 20.20 20.11
N THR A 261 -73.70 21.27 19.51
CA THR A 261 -73.42 22.68 19.77
C THR A 261 -73.66 23.05 21.24
N PHE A 262 -72.78 23.87 21.82
CA PHE A 262 -73.10 25.11 22.56
C PHE A 262 -71.85 26.01 22.60
#